data_AF-A0A8K0JTZ1-F1
#
_entry.id   AF-A0A8K0JTZ1-F1
#
_cell.length_a   1.000
_cell.length_b   1.000
_cell.length_c   1.000
_cell.angle_alpha   90.00
_cell.angle_beta   90.00
_cell.angle_gamma   90.00
#
_symmetry.space_group_name_H-M   'P 1'
#
loop_
_entity.id
_entity.type
_entity.pdbx_description
1 polymer ?
#
loop_
_entity_poly.entity_id
_entity_poly.type
_entity_poly.pdbx_seq_one_letter_code
_entity_poly.pdbx_strand_id
1 'polypeptide(L)' 'MDVNVRTAAGTALHEAALCGKTDVVKTLLESGVDLSARDAGGHTVLDVLGQFPTHVTHDIMEIIQAVSKGVVP' A
#
# COMPACT_ATOMS: atom_id res chain seq x y z
N MET A 1 15.18 -11.94 -3.48
CA MET A 1 15.08 -10.47 -3.64
C MET A 1 14.01 -10.03 -2.66
N ASP A 2 14.40 -9.30 -1.63
CA ASP A 2 13.50 -8.82 -0.58
C ASP A 2 12.48 -7.86 -1.17
N VAL A 3 11.19 -8.16 -1.01
CA VAL A 3 10.07 -7.37 -1.56
C VAL A 3 9.80 -6.09 -0.76
N ASN A 4 10.43 -5.96 0.40
CA ASN A 4 10.38 -4.79 1.27
C ASN A 4 11.46 -3.74 0.94
N VAL A 5 11.89 -3.63 -0.33
CA VAL A 5 12.83 -2.58 -0.74
C VAL A 5 12.22 -1.22 -0.45
N ARG A 6 12.84 -0.48 0.48
CA ARG A 6 12.49 0.89 0.85
C ARG A 6 13.27 1.83 -0.07
N THR A 7 12.57 2.59 -0.90
CA THR A 7 13.18 3.73 -1.62
C THR A 7 12.96 5.00 -0.80
N ALA A 8 13.59 6.11 -1.20
CA ALA A 8 13.47 7.39 -0.50
C ALA A 8 12.04 7.98 -0.47
N ALA A 9 11.11 7.41 -1.25
CA ALA A 9 9.69 7.80 -1.33
C ALA A 9 8.72 6.78 -0.69
N GLY A 10 9.25 5.66 -0.16
CA GLY A 10 8.48 4.69 0.62
C GLY A 10 8.78 3.25 0.25
N THR A 11 7.91 2.34 0.70
CA THR A 11 7.85 1.00 0.12
C THR A 11 7.19 1.05 -1.26
N ALA A 12 7.44 0.05 -2.11
CA ALA A 12 6.79 -0.08 -3.42
C ALA A 12 5.25 0.03 -3.36
N LEU A 13 4.66 -0.33 -2.22
CA LEU A 13 3.23 -0.18 -1.96
C LEU A 13 2.78 1.29 -1.88
N HIS A 14 3.57 2.17 -1.26
CA HIS A 14 3.24 3.60 -1.20
C HIS A 14 3.12 4.18 -2.61
N GLU A 15 4.08 3.88 -3.47
CA GLU A 15 4.12 4.40 -4.84
C GLU A 15 3.02 3.79 -5.72
N ALA A 16 2.76 2.48 -5.59
CA ALA A 16 1.65 1.82 -6.28
C ALA A 16 0.29 2.42 -5.87
N ALA A 17 0.14 2.72 -4.58
CA ALA A 17 -1.08 3.28 -4.03
C ALA A 17 -1.28 4.75 -4.47
N LEU A 18 -0.21 5.55 -4.46
CA LEU A 18 -0.18 6.92 -5.00
C LEU A 18 -0.51 6.96 -6.49
N CYS A 19 -0.02 5.98 -7.26
CA CYS A 19 -0.30 5.87 -8.68
C CYS A 19 -1.71 5.35 -9.01
N GLY A 20 -2.52 4.97 -8.02
CA GLY A 20 -3.84 4.38 -8.28
C GLY A 20 -3.78 2.98 -8.93
N LYS A 21 -2.64 2.28 -8.84
CA LYS A 21 -2.41 1.00 -9.53
C LYS A 21 -2.84 -0.17 -8.66
N THR A 22 -4.13 -0.46 -8.63
CA THR A 22 -4.74 -1.57 -7.87
C THR A 22 -4.12 -2.94 -8.19
N ASP A 23 -3.84 -3.26 -9.45
CA ASP A 23 -3.18 -4.53 -9.84
C ASP A 23 -1.77 -4.67 -9.22
N VAL A 24 -0.99 -3.59 -9.22
CA VAL A 24 0.35 -3.58 -8.62
C VAL A 24 0.26 -3.70 -7.11
N VAL A 25 -0.70 -3.02 -6.48
CA VAL A 25 -0.99 -3.16 -5.06
C VAL A 25 -1.32 -4.60 -4.71
N LYS A 26 -2.22 -5.27 -5.45
CA LYS A 26 -2.56 -6.68 -5.22
C LYS A 26 -1.33 -7.58 -5.30
N THR A 27 -0.53 -7.43 -6.36
CA THR A 27 0.70 -8.21 -6.56
C THR A 27 1.68 -8.03 -5.40
N LEU A 28 1.84 -6.80 -4.91
CA LEU A 28 2.70 -6.48 -3.75
C LEU A 28 2.17 -7.14 -2.47
N LEU A 29 0.86 -7.11 -2.25
CA LEU A 29 0.22 -7.75 -1.10
C LEU A 29 0.35 -9.26 -1.13
N GLU A 30 0.14 -9.89 -2.29
CA GLU A 30 0.38 -11.32 -2.50
C GLU A 30 1.84 -11.71 -2.24
N SER A 31 2.76 -10.78 -2.50
CA SER A 31 4.18 -10.98 -2.23
C SER A 31 4.54 -10.93 -0.74
N GLY A 32 3.58 -10.65 0.16
CA GLY A 32 3.83 -10.55 1.60
C GLY A 32 4.48 -9.24 2.04
N VAL A 33 4.18 -8.14 1.34
CA VAL A 33 4.64 -6.81 1.73
C VAL A 33 4.18 -6.45 3.14
N ASP A 34 5.07 -5.81 3.90
CA ASP A 34 4.72 -5.30 5.22
C ASP A 34 3.87 -4.03 5.11
N LEU A 35 2.58 -4.15 5.41
CA LEU A 35 1.62 -3.04 5.46
C LEU A 35 1.91 -2.04 6.61
N SER A 36 2.66 -2.47 7.62
CA SER A 36 3.09 -1.63 8.74
C SER A 36 4.29 -0.74 8.36
N ALA A 37 4.90 -0.98 7.19
CA ALA A 37 6.03 -0.21 6.72
C ALA A 37 5.67 1.29 6.66
N ARG A 38 6.57 2.10 7.19
CA ARG A 38 6.49 3.56 7.16
C ARG A 38 7.45 4.13 6.15
N ASP A 39 6.97 5.10 5.38
CA ASP A 39 7.78 5.93 4.49
C ASP A 39 8.77 6.82 5.30
N ALA A 40 9.67 7.53 4.62
CA ALA A 40 10.58 8.54 5.15
C ALA A 40 9.87 9.60 6.01
N GLY A 41 8.62 9.92 5.70
CA GLY A 41 7.78 10.82 6.51
C GLY A 41 7.23 10.20 7.81
N GLY A 42 7.45 8.91 8.07
CA GLY A 42 6.85 8.20 9.20
C GLY A 42 5.37 7.81 8.99
N HIS A 43 4.85 8.03 7.79
CA HIS A 43 3.48 7.70 7.40
C HIS A 43 3.39 6.26 6.89
N THR A 44 2.26 5.61 7.15
CA THR A 44 1.91 4.32 6.54
C THR A 44 1.17 4.54 5.22
N VAL A 45 1.01 3.49 4.42
CA VAL A 45 0.32 3.60 3.13
C VAL A 45 -1.10 4.17 3.29
N LEU A 46 -1.83 3.77 4.34
CA LEU A 46 -3.18 4.28 4.62
C LEU A 46 -3.18 5.77 4.99
N ASP A 47 -2.16 6.21 5.72
CA ASP A 47 -1.99 7.60 6.13
C ASP A 47 -1.72 8.49 4.91
N VAL A 48 -0.85 8.05 4.01
CA VAL A 48 -0.59 8.74 2.74
C VAL A 48 -1.85 8.76 1.88
N LEU A 49 -2.56 7.64 1.74
CA LEU A 49 -3.79 7.57 0.94
C LEU A 49 -4.90 8.49 1.47
N GLY A 50 -4.95 8.74 2.77
CA GLY A 50 -5.88 9.69 3.39
C GLY A 50 -5.64 11.15 3.01
N GLN A 51 -4.45 11.48 2.48
CA GLN A 51 -4.11 12.81 1.99
C GLN A 51 -4.56 13.04 0.53
N PHE A 52 -4.99 11.99 -0.18
CA PHE A 52 -5.43 12.05 -1.57
C PHE A 52 -6.95 11.90 -1.71
N PRO A 53 -7.52 12.24 -2.88
CA PRO A 53 -8.97 12.15 -3.09
C PRO A 53 -9.46 10.71 -2.93
N THR A 54 -10.47 10.51 -2.09
CA THR A 54 -10.96 9.17 -1.75
C THR A 54 -11.41 8.36 -2.96
N HIS A 55 -11.98 8.96 -4.01
CA HIS A 55 -12.48 8.21 -5.16
C HIS A 55 -11.41 7.38 -5.92
N VAL A 56 -10.14 7.81 -5.91
CA VAL A 56 -9.03 7.07 -6.56
C VAL A 56 -8.36 6.08 -5.60
N THR A 57 -8.29 6.43 -4.31
CA THR A 57 -7.60 5.63 -3.29
C THR A 57 -8.51 4.64 -2.56
N HIS A 58 -9.83 4.78 -2.68
CA HIS A 58 -10.83 3.96 -2.01
C HIS A 58 -10.68 2.47 -2.32
N ASP A 59 -10.53 2.13 -3.60
CA ASP A 59 -10.37 0.73 -4.05
C ASP A 59 -9.11 0.10 -3.44
N ILE A 60 -8.01 0.86 -3.42
CA ILE A 60 -6.73 0.43 -2.83
C ILE A 60 -6.84 0.30 -1.31
N MET A 61 -7.49 1.27 -0.65
CA MET A 61 -7.72 1.23 0.80
C MET A 61 -8.52 -0.02 1.18
N GLU A 62 -9.60 -0.32 0.46
CA GLU A 62 -10.43 -1.51 0.67
C GLU A 62 -9.59 -2.79 0.55
N ILE A 63 -8.76 -2.91 -0.50
CA ILE A 63 -7.90 -4.08 -0.71
C ILE A 63 -6.90 -4.23 0.45
N ILE A 64 -6.24 -3.14 0.86
CA ILE A 64 -5.27 -3.16 1.96
C ILE A 64 -5.96 -3.52 3.29
N GLN A 65 -7.15 -2.98 3.54
CA GLN A 65 -7.93 -3.26 4.73
C GLN A 65 -8.41 -4.72 4.77
N ALA A 66 -8.78 -5.28 3.62
CA ALA A 66 -9.16 -6.69 3.48
C ALA A 66 -7.99 -7.63 3.83
N VAL A 67 -6.79 -7.33 3.31
CA VAL A 67 -5.57 -8.10 3.64
C VAL A 67 -5.20 -7.93 5.11
N SER A 68 -5.27 -6.72 5.66
CA SER A 68 -4.99 -6.47 7.09
C SER A 68 -5.97 -7.16 8.03
N LYS A 69 -7.23 -7.39 7.62
CA LYS A 69 -8.23 -8.12 8.41
C LYS A 69 -8.11 -9.65 8.29
N GLY A 70 -7.15 -10.15 7.52
CA GLY A 70 -6.95 -11.59 7.31
C GLY A 70 -8.06 -12.23 6.48
N VAL A 71 -8.84 -11.45 5.73
CA VAL A 71 -9.81 -11.96 4.77
C VAL A 71 -9.08 -12.17 3.45
N VAL A 72 -8.29 -13.24 3.41
CA VAL A 72 -7.91 -13.89 2.14
C VAL A 72 -9.04 -14.88 1.83
N PRO A 73 -9.76 -14.76 0.70
CA PRO A 73 -10.61 -15.84 0.21
C PRO A 73 -9.80 -17.07 -0.20
#